data_AF-W5JMC3-F1
#
_entry.id   AF-W5JMC3-F1
#
_cell.length_a   1.000
_cell.length_b   1.000
_cell.length_c   1.000
_cell.angle_alpha   90.00
_cell.angle_beta   90.00
_cell.angle_gamma   90.00
#
_symmetry.space_group_name_H-M   'P 1'
#
loop_
_entity.id
_entity.type
_entity.pdbx_description
1 polymer ?
#
loop_
_entity_poly.entity_id
_entity_poly.type
_entity_poly.pdbx_seq_one_letter_code
_entity_poly.pdbx_strand_id
1 'polypeptide(L)'
;MDNVSLENLSSSQKDELMTTIKQKIAIANAQELVTKMTEKCFKKCVGKPGQDLDSSEQKCIAMCMDRFMDSWNVVSRSLMQRVQQEQYKG
;
A
#
# COMPACT_ATOMS: atom_id res chain seq x y z
N MET A 1 -17.07 10.51 7.07
CA MET A 1 -15.82 11.30 7.09
C MET A 1 -15.92 12.15 8.33
N ASP A 2 -15.39 11.63 9.43
CA ASP A 2 -15.70 12.16 10.75
C ASP A 2 -14.83 13.39 11.01
N ASN A 3 -15.48 14.54 11.11
CA ASN A 3 -14.91 15.84 11.42
C ASN A 3 -14.47 15.84 12.90
N VAL A 4 -13.26 15.37 13.16
CA VAL A 4 -12.64 15.45 14.49
C VAL A 4 -12.13 16.88 14.66
N SER A 5 -12.80 17.67 15.49
CA SER A 5 -12.34 19.01 15.87
C SER A 5 -11.07 18.89 16.71
N LEU A 6 -9.90 18.91 16.05
CA LEU A 6 -8.57 18.87 16.67
C LEU A 6 -8.35 19.99 17.71
N GLU A 7 -9.15 21.06 17.66
CA GLU A 7 -8.97 22.27 18.46
C GLU A 7 -9.34 22.09 19.95
N ASN A 8 -10.18 21.10 20.30
CA ASN A 8 -10.67 20.89 21.67
C ASN A 8 -10.04 19.71 22.43
N LEU A 9 -9.04 19.06 21.84
CA LEU A 9 -8.37 17.90 22.44
C LEU A 9 -7.21 18.31 23.34
N SER A 10 -7.06 17.67 24.50
CA SER A 10 -5.85 17.78 25.32
C SER A 10 -4.62 17.32 24.53
N SER A 11 -3.42 17.69 24.97
CA SER A 11 -2.16 17.19 24.36
C SER A 11 -2.13 15.66 24.30
N SER A 12 -2.52 14.98 25.38
CA SER A 12 -2.58 13.52 25.44
C SER A 12 -3.59 12.91 24.45
N GLN A 13 -4.76 13.52 24.30
CA GLN A 13 -5.77 13.06 23.33
C GLN A 13 -5.33 13.30 21.87
N LYS A 14 -4.57 14.37 21.61
CA LYS A 14 -3.98 14.63 20.29
C LYS A 14 -2.95 13.56 19.94
N ASP A 15 -2.10 13.17 20.88
CA ASP A 15 -1.07 12.15 20.64
C ASP A 15 -1.68 10.77 20.36
N GLU A 16 -2.71 10.38 21.12
CA GLU A 16 -3.45 9.14 20.91
C GLU A 16 -4.20 9.14 19.56
N LEU A 17 -4.84 10.27 19.22
CA LEU A 17 -5.51 10.44 17.94
C LEU A 17 -4.51 10.36 16.77
N MET A 18 -3.36 11.02 16.87
CA MET A 18 -2.33 10.98 15.84
C MET A 18 -1.78 9.57 15.65
N THR A 19 -1.63 8.81 16.73
CA THR A 19 -1.24 7.39 16.66
C THR A 19 -2.29 6.57 15.92
N THR A 20 -3.57 6.77 16.24
CA THR A 20 -4.69 6.10 15.57
C THR A 20 -4.75 6.46 14.08
N ILE A 21 -4.56 7.74 13.74
CA ILE A 21 -4.54 8.20 12.35
C ILE A 21 -3.40 7.53 11.58
N LYS A 22 -2.18 7.48 12.13
CA LYS A 22 -1.03 6.81 11.50
C LYS A 22 -1.32 5.34 11.21
N GLN A 23 -1.93 4.62 12.16
CA GLN A 23 -2.33 3.23 11.97
C GLN A 23 -3.36 3.07 10.85
N LYS A 24 -4.40 3.92 10.82
CA LYS A 24 -5.41 3.90 9.75
C LYS A 24 -4.81 4.18 8.37
N ILE A 25 -3.87 5.12 8.28
CA ILE A 25 -3.14 5.40 7.03
C ILE A 25 -2.32 4.18 6.59
N ALA A 26 -1.61 3.54 7.52
CA ALA A 26 -0.84 2.33 7.19
C ALA A 26 -1.73 1.20 6.66
N ILE A 27 -2.90 1.00 7.27
CA ILE A 27 -3.89 0.02 6.81
C ILE A 27 -4.41 0.37 5.41
N ALA A 28 -4.80 1.64 5.18
CA ALA A 28 -5.30 2.09 3.89
C ALA A 28 -4.25 1.91 2.77
N ASN A 29 -2.99 2.25 3.04
CA ASN A 29 -1.90 2.05 2.08
C ASN A 29 -1.66 0.57 1.78
N ALA A 30 -1.74 -0.31 2.78
CA ALA A 30 -1.62 -1.75 2.58
C ALA A 30 -2.77 -2.32 1.74
N GLN A 31 -4.00 -1.84 1.99
CA GLN A 31 -5.18 -2.21 1.20
C GLN A 31 -5.04 -1.77 -0.26
N GLU A 32 -4.56 -0.56 -0.51
CA GLU A 32 -4.32 -0.06 -1.86
C GLU A 32 -3.25 -0.91 -2.57
N LEU A 33 -2.16 -1.25 -1.89
CA LEU A 33 -1.10 -2.10 -2.42
C LEU A 33 -1.64 -3.47 -2.86
N VAL A 34 -2.42 -4.14 -2.00
CA VAL A 34 -3.05 -5.43 -2.30
C VAL A 34 -4.02 -5.31 -3.47
N THR A 35 -4.80 -4.23 -3.52
CA THR A 35 -5.76 -3.98 -4.60
C THR A 35 -5.03 -3.83 -5.94
N LYS A 36 -3.99 -2.99 -6.02
CA LYS A 36 -3.21 -2.78 -7.24
C LYS A 36 -2.47 -4.03 -7.70
N MET A 37 -1.91 -4.78 -6.76
CA MET A 37 -1.26 -6.05 -7.06
C MET A 37 -2.27 -7.07 -7.62
N THR A 38 -3.43 -7.19 -6.98
CA THR A 38 -4.52 -8.06 -7.44
C THR A 38 -4.97 -7.71 -8.85
N GLU A 39 -5.29 -6.45 -9.11
CA GLU A 39 -5.71 -5.96 -10.44
C GLU A 39 -4.67 -6.31 -11.52
N LYS A 40 -3.39 -6.02 -11.24
CA LYS A 40 -2.30 -6.21 -12.20
C LYS A 40 -2.01 -7.68 -12.46
N CYS A 41 -1.92 -8.49 -11.41
CA CYS A 41 -1.61 -9.92 -11.55
C CYS A 41 -2.78 -10.70 -12.14
N PHE A 42 -4.01 -10.37 -11.79
CA PHE A 42 -5.20 -10.95 -12.43
C PHE A 42 -5.18 -10.67 -13.94
N LYS A 43 -5.06 -9.39 -14.34
CA LYS A 43 -5.02 -9.01 -15.76
C LYS A 43 -3.87 -9.67 -16.53
N LYS A 44 -2.73 -9.90 -15.87
CA LYS A 44 -1.54 -10.48 -16.51
C LYS A 44 -1.62 -12.00 -16.64
N CYS A 45 -2.20 -12.68 -15.66
CA CYS A 45 -2.07 -14.13 -15.51
C CYS A 45 -3.35 -14.91 -15.79
N VAL A 46 -4.53 -14.30 -15.59
CA VAL A 46 -5.82 -14.99 -15.78
C VAL A 46 -6.33 -14.70 -17.18
N GLY A 47 -6.11 -15.64 -18.09
CA GLY A 47 -6.52 -15.52 -19.50
C GLY A 47 -7.96 -16.00 -19.73
N LYS A 48 -8.43 -16.96 -18.95
CA LYS A 48 -9.77 -17.55 -19.04
C LYS A 48 -10.39 -17.61 -17.65
N PRO A 49 -11.12 -16.57 -17.22
CA PRO A 49 -11.73 -16.55 -15.89
C PRO A 49 -12.64 -17.76 -15.67
N GLY A 50 -12.35 -18.53 -14.61
CA GLY A 50 -13.12 -19.67 -14.15
C GLY A 50 -13.45 -19.56 -12.67
N GLN A 51 -14.07 -20.61 -12.09
CA GLN A 51 -14.29 -20.67 -10.65
C GLN A 51 -13.00 -20.88 -9.87
N ASP A 52 -12.05 -21.60 -10.48
CA ASP A 52 -10.75 -21.94 -9.90
C ASP A 52 -9.62 -21.47 -10.80
N LEU A 53 -8.48 -21.14 -10.19
CA LEU A 53 -7.24 -20.88 -10.91
C LEU A 53 -6.61 -22.21 -11.32
N ASP A 54 -6.28 -22.37 -12.59
CA ASP A 54 -5.51 -23.53 -13.02
C ASP A 54 -4.05 -23.46 -12.52
N SER A 55 -3.31 -24.58 -12.63
CA SER A 55 -1.94 -24.65 -12.12
C SER A 55 -0.97 -23.65 -12.78
N SER A 56 -1.23 -23.28 -14.04
CA SER A 56 -0.44 -22.28 -14.77
C SER A 56 -0.74 -20.87 -14.30
N GLU A 57 -2.02 -20.56 -14.04
CA GLU A 57 -2.48 -19.27 -13.51
C GLU A 57 -1.95 -19.06 -12.08
N GLN A 58 -2.04 -20.08 -11.22
CA GLN A 58 -1.50 -20.04 -9.86
C GLN A 58 0.02 -19.74 -9.87
N LYS A 59 0.78 -20.46 -10.70
CA LYS A 59 2.23 -20.24 -10.83
C LYS A 59 2.54 -18.85 -11.35
N CYS A 60 1.80 -18.36 -12.35
CA CYS A 60 1.96 -17.02 -12.89
C CYS A 60 1.68 -15.95 -11.83
N ILE A 61 0.59 -16.10 -11.06
CA ILE A 61 0.21 -15.14 -10.00
C ILE A 61 1.28 -15.07 -8.92
N ALA A 62 1.78 -16.22 -8.44
CA ALA A 62 2.88 -16.25 -7.45
C ALA A 62 4.10 -15.46 -7.95
N MET A 63 4.56 -15.76 -9.17
CA MET A 63 5.68 -15.02 -9.79
C MET A 63 5.36 -13.54 -9.98
N CYS A 64 4.14 -13.21 -10.37
CA CYS A 64 3.71 -11.82 -10.57
C CYS A 64 3.75 -11.03 -9.25
N MET A 65 3.23 -11.60 -8.17
CA MET A 65 3.22 -10.98 -6.84
C MET A 65 4.65 -10.74 -6.35
N ASP A 66 5.54 -11.72 -6.49
CA ASP A 66 6.96 -11.57 -6.12
C ASP A 66 7.62 -10.42 -6.89
N ARG A 67 7.46 -10.39 -8.22
CA ARG A 67 8.02 -9.32 -9.06
C ARG A 67 7.40 -7.96 -8.78
N PHE A 68 6.10 -7.92 -8.45
CA PHE A 68 5.40 -6.70 -8.10
C PHE A 68 5.98 -6.10 -6.81
N MET A 69 6.14 -6.92 -5.77
CA MET A 69 6.70 -6.49 -4.49
C MET A 69 8.17 -6.08 -4.63
N ASP A 70 8.97 -6.79 -5.41
CA ASP A 70 10.35 -6.38 -5.70
C ASP A 70 10.42 -5.02 -6.37
N SER A 71 9.58 -4.80 -7.38
CA SER A 71 9.50 -3.53 -8.10
C SER A 71 9.05 -2.40 -7.18
N TRP A 72 8.00 -2.66 -6.37
CA TRP A 72 7.48 -1.71 -5.39
C TRP A 72 8.57 -1.31 -4.38
N ASN A 73 9.30 -2.27 -3.85
CA ASN A 73 10.36 -2.03 -2.86
C ASN A 73 11.48 -1.15 -3.42
N VAL A 74 11.89 -1.36 -4.67
CA VAL A 74 12.90 -0.52 -5.34
C VAL A 74 12.38 0.91 -5.48
N VAL A 75 11.18 1.08 -6.05
CA VAL A 75 10.58 2.40 -6.28
C VAL A 75 10.35 3.15 -4.95
N SER A 76 9.83 2.46 -3.94
CA SER A 76 9.56 3.02 -2.62
C SER A 76 10.84 3.54 -1.95
N ARG A 77 11.93 2.76 -1.98
CA ARG A 77 13.24 3.20 -1.47
C ARG A 77 13.77 4.43 -2.21
N SER A 78 13.73 4.42 -3.54
CA SER A 78 14.18 5.56 -4.34
C SER A 78 13.36 6.82 -4.07
N LEU A 79 12.04 6.68 -3.92
CA LEU A 79 11.17 7.79 -3.56
C LEU A 79 11.50 8.35 -2.17
N MET A 80 11.65 7.49 -1.15
CA MET A 80 12.01 7.93 0.20
C MET A 80 13.37 8.63 0.24
N GLN A 81 14.37 8.12 -0.47
CA GLN A 81 15.68 8.77 -0.61
C GLN A 81 15.53 10.17 -1.22
N ARG A 82 14.72 10.30 -2.27
CA ARG A 82 14.48 11.61 -2.90
C ARG A 82 13.76 12.58 -1.97
N VAL A 83 12.71 12.14 -1.29
CA VAL A 83 11.96 12.96 -0.34
C VAL A 83 12.89 13.50 0.75
N GLN A 84 13.73 12.66 1.34
CA GLN A 84 14.70 13.11 2.34
C GLN A 84 15.66 14.17 1.79
N GLN A 85 16.20 13.97 0.57
CA GLN A 85 17.09 14.95 -0.06
C GLN A 85 16.43 16.31 -0.29
N GLU A 86 15.16 16.33 -0.69
CA GLU A 86 14.43 17.60 -0.89
C GLU A 86 14.10 18.29 0.43
N GLN A 87 13.83 17.53 1.50
CA GLN A 87 13.62 18.08 2.85
C GLN A 87 14.85 18.80 3.41
N TYR A 88 16.07 18.35 3.06
CA TYR A 88 17.32 19.00 3.49
C TYR A 88 17.75 20.19 2.62
N LYS A 89 17.10 20.42 1.47
CA LYS A 89 17.40 21.54 0.57
C LYS A 89 16.54 22.78 0.82
N GLY A 90 15.43 22.63 1.56
CA GLY A 90 14.60 23.74 2.06
C GLY A 90 15.05 24.18 3.44
#